data_AF-A0A7K1ATL5-F1
#
_entry.id   AF-A0A7K1ATL5-F1
#
_cell.length_a   1.000
_cell.length_b   1.000
_cell.length_c   1.000
_cell.angle_alpha   90.00
_cell.angle_beta   90.00
_cell.angle_gamma   90.00
#
_symmetry.space_group_name_H-M   'P 1'
#
loop_
_entity.id
_entity.type
_entity.pdbx_description
1 polymer ?
#
loop_
_entity_poly.entity_id
_entity_poly.type
_entity_poly.pdbx_seq_one_letter_code
_entity_poly.pdbx_strand_id
1 'polypeptide(L)'
;MTRTTKKWTARDTAKCIITPSDLDHKYSRGVLGVITGSAQYPGAAVLTTAAASATGIGMIRFHSSSGLAHLVLHTTPSVVVQPGKVTAWLIGSGIDSKKYSDITTWLRHRWFKLATLQSVPTVLDAGALHLAGSLEQPTVITPHSGELSKLLTMRGISVSAEAIEGNPKKWVQEAADTLGVTVLLKGSTTYVANDAVLIELPTATPWLATAGTGDVLAGIIGSLVATNTVEILNDYNHLAAVVASAAFIHARAAEAASNGGPINAEAIIDAIPSVMARILK
;
A
#
# COMPACT_ATOMS: atom_id res chain seq x y z
N MET A 1 15.06 -16.06 15.34
CA MET A 1 13.98 -16.90 15.90
C MET A 1 12.94 -17.14 14.81
N THR A 2 12.50 -18.37 14.58
CA THR A 2 11.48 -18.68 13.55
C THR A 2 10.11 -18.20 14.04
N ARG A 3 9.59 -17.09 13.48
CA ARG A 3 8.23 -16.60 13.80
C ARG A 3 7.19 -17.65 13.38
N THR A 4 6.20 -17.88 14.24
CA THR A 4 5.05 -18.73 13.90
C THR A 4 4.19 -18.01 12.88
N THR A 5 3.88 -18.68 11.76
CA THR A 5 3.02 -18.12 10.72
C THR A 5 1.57 -18.07 11.21
N LYS A 6 0.96 -16.89 11.19
CA LYS A 6 -0.47 -16.70 11.41
C LYS A 6 -1.18 -16.68 10.05
N LYS A 7 -2.22 -17.50 9.88
CA LYS A 7 -3.12 -17.39 8.72
C LYS A 7 -4.10 -16.24 8.95
N TRP A 8 -4.25 -15.36 7.96
CA TRP A 8 -5.16 -14.20 8.07
C TRP A 8 -6.60 -14.53 7.67
N THR A 9 -7.57 -14.04 8.43
CA THR A 9 -8.99 -14.36 8.22
C THR A 9 -9.84 -13.09 8.06
N ALA A 10 -11.08 -13.25 7.58
CA ALA A 10 -12.05 -12.14 7.53
C ALA A 10 -12.30 -11.52 8.92
N ARG A 11 -12.29 -12.33 9.99
CA ARG A 11 -12.45 -11.83 11.37
C ARG A 11 -11.27 -10.98 11.83
N ASP A 12 -10.06 -11.33 11.43
CA ASP A 12 -8.88 -10.49 11.71
C ASP A 12 -8.95 -9.19 10.92
N THR A 13 -9.39 -9.25 9.65
CA THR A 13 -9.60 -8.08 8.79
C THR A 13 -10.64 -7.13 9.36
N ALA A 14 -11.77 -7.64 9.85
CA ALA A 14 -12.83 -6.81 10.44
C ALA A 14 -12.35 -5.93 11.60
N LYS A 15 -11.37 -6.41 12.39
CA LYS A 15 -10.79 -5.65 13.51
C LYS A 15 -9.94 -4.47 13.08
N CYS A 16 -9.44 -4.46 11.84
CA CYS A 16 -8.62 -3.38 11.30
C CYS A 16 -9.44 -2.40 10.44
N ILE A 17 -10.76 -2.62 10.29
CA ILE A 17 -11.66 -1.70 9.61
C ILE A 17 -12.31 -0.81 10.67
N ILE A 18 -11.92 0.46 10.71
CA ILE A 18 -12.49 1.44 11.63
C ILE A 18 -13.88 1.85 11.14
N THR A 19 -14.91 1.48 11.89
CA THR A 19 -16.30 1.87 11.59
C THR A 19 -16.56 3.27 12.16
N PRO A 20 -17.01 4.25 11.36
CA PRO A 20 -17.27 5.60 11.83
C PRO A 20 -18.38 5.65 12.88
N SER A 21 -18.22 6.53 13.85
CA SER A 21 -19.22 6.93 14.84
C SER A 21 -19.89 8.26 14.46
N ASP A 22 -20.95 8.64 15.17
CA ASP A 22 -21.66 9.91 14.95
C ASP A 22 -20.79 11.16 15.24
N LEU A 23 -19.66 10.99 15.94
CA LEU A 23 -18.73 12.08 16.26
C LEU A 23 -17.65 12.28 15.18
N ASP A 24 -17.58 11.38 14.21
CA ASP A 24 -16.52 11.38 13.21
C ASP A 24 -16.76 12.37 12.08
N HIS A 25 -15.68 13.00 11.64
CA HIS A 25 -15.65 13.92 10.51
C HIS A 25 -14.49 13.55 9.56
N LYS A 26 -14.46 14.17 8.38
CA LYS A 26 -13.50 13.83 7.30
C LYS A 26 -12.01 13.84 7.70
N TYR A 27 -11.64 14.54 8.79
CA TYR A 27 -10.28 14.55 9.30
C TYR A 27 -10.02 13.49 10.38
N SER A 28 -11.04 13.09 11.16
CA SER A 28 -10.90 12.00 12.14
C SER A 28 -10.88 10.62 11.47
N ARG A 29 -11.47 10.52 10.27
CA ARG A 29 -11.50 9.30 9.44
C ARG A 29 -10.23 9.06 8.60
N GLY A 30 -9.10 9.63 9.02
CA GLY A 30 -7.82 9.52 8.31
C GLY A 30 -7.70 10.43 7.09
N VAL A 31 -6.49 10.93 6.85
CA VAL A 31 -6.14 11.77 5.71
C VAL A 31 -4.92 11.16 5.01
N LEU A 32 -5.10 10.59 3.82
CA LEU A 32 -4.01 9.97 3.07
C LEU A 32 -3.33 10.98 2.14
N GLY A 33 -2.02 11.17 2.31
CA GLY A 33 -1.18 11.85 1.33
C GLY A 33 -0.75 10.88 0.23
N VAL A 34 -1.03 11.21 -1.03
CA VAL A 34 -0.69 10.35 -2.18
C VAL A 34 0.30 11.05 -3.09
N ILE A 35 1.46 10.43 -3.29
CA ILE A 35 2.51 10.82 -4.24
C ILE A 35 2.73 9.64 -5.18
N THR A 36 1.85 9.51 -6.17
CA THR A 36 1.87 8.43 -7.15
C THR A 36 1.69 8.99 -8.57
N GLY A 37 2.07 8.17 -9.55
CA GLY A 37 2.03 8.50 -10.96
C GLY A 37 3.18 9.35 -11.46
N SER A 38 3.40 9.23 -12.77
CA SER A 38 4.33 10.03 -13.55
C SER A 38 3.73 10.32 -14.93
N ALA A 39 4.40 11.15 -15.73
CA ALA A 39 3.97 11.37 -17.12
C ALA A 39 3.93 10.07 -17.93
N GLN A 40 4.79 9.10 -17.60
CA GLN A 40 4.85 7.80 -18.27
C GLN A 40 3.81 6.82 -17.72
N TYR A 41 3.48 6.91 -16.44
CA TYR A 41 2.52 6.03 -15.76
C TYR A 41 1.42 6.84 -15.04
N PRO A 42 0.57 7.58 -15.78
CA PRO A 42 -0.49 8.38 -15.17
C PRO A 42 -1.59 7.51 -14.53
N GLY A 43 -1.85 6.33 -15.10
CA GLY A 43 -2.90 5.41 -14.61
C GLY A 43 -2.67 4.96 -13.17
N ALA A 44 -1.42 4.82 -12.73
CA ALA A 44 -1.11 4.47 -11.35
C ALA A 44 -1.67 5.48 -10.34
N ALA A 45 -1.65 6.78 -10.66
CA ALA A 45 -2.24 7.81 -9.81
C ALA A 45 -3.77 7.68 -9.72
N VAL A 46 -4.42 7.40 -10.85
CA VAL A 46 -5.87 7.25 -10.92
C VAL A 46 -6.32 6.00 -10.15
N LEU A 47 -5.64 4.86 -10.36
CA LEU A 47 -5.96 3.61 -9.69
C LEU A 47 -5.73 3.67 -8.18
N THR A 48 -4.58 4.20 -7.71
CA THR A 48 -4.32 4.29 -6.26
C THR A 48 -5.32 5.19 -5.56
N THR A 49 -5.66 6.34 -6.16
CA THR A 49 -6.60 7.31 -5.56
C THR A 49 -8.04 6.81 -5.58
N ALA A 50 -8.48 6.18 -6.68
CA ALA A 50 -9.81 5.58 -6.78
C ALA A 50 -9.97 4.41 -5.80
N ALA A 51 -8.96 3.52 -5.71
CA ALA A 51 -8.96 2.41 -4.76
C ALA A 51 -8.99 2.90 -3.30
N ALA A 52 -8.17 3.91 -2.95
CA ALA A 52 -8.21 4.50 -1.62
C ALA A 52 -9.59 5.13 -1.31
N SER A 53 -10.20 5.82 -2.27
CA SER A 53 -11.52 6.43 -2.10
C SER A 53 -12.61 5.37 -1.86
N ALA A 54 -12.56 4.26 -2.59
CA ALA A 54 -13.53 3.15 -2.50
C ALA A 54 -13.53 2.45 -1.12
N THR A 55 -12.45 2.56 -0.33
CA THR A 55 -12.42 2.03 1.05
C THR A 55 -13.15 2.91 2.07
N GLY A 56 -13.58 4.13 1.69
CA GLY A 56 -14.29 5.04 2.59
C GLY A 56 -13.39 5.87 3.50
N ILE A 57 -12.17 6.20 3.06
CA ILE A 57 -11.29 7.14 3.78
C ILE A 57 -11.93 8.53 3.92
N GLY A 58 -11.60 9.24 5.01
CA GLY A 58 -12.08 10.60 5.25
C GLY A 58 -11.65 11.62 4.21
N MET A 59 -10.36 11.63 3.85
CA MET A 59 -9.81 12.59 2.88
C MET A 59 -8.57 12.05 2.17
N ILE A 60 -8.44 12.34 0.88
CA ILE A 60 -7.24 12.08 0.09
C ILE A 60 -6.63 13.40 -0.35
N ARG A 61 -5.34 13.58 -0.07
CA ARG A 61 -4.53 14.70 -0.56
C ARG A 61 -3.57 14.22 -1.63
N PHE A 62 -3.87 14.53 -2.88
CA PHE A 62 -3.02 14.13 -4.00
C PHE A 62 -2.01 15.22 -4.33
N HIS A 63 -0.73 14.84 -4.34
CA HIS A 63 0.39 15.75 -4.55
C HIS A 63 1.10 15.38 -5.85
N SER A 64 0.79 16.08 -6.93
CA SER A 64 1.40 15.84 -8.24
C SER A 64 1.40 17.09 -9.13
N SER A 65 1.87 16.95 -10.37
CA SER A 65 1.79 18.02 -11.37
C SER A 65 0.34 18.24 -11.82
N SER A 66 0.06 19.43 -12.39
CA SER A 66 -1.28 19.83 -12.81
C SER A 66 -1.95 18.85 -13.78
N GLY A 67 -1.19 18.29 -14.74
CA GLY A 67 -1.74 17.32 -15.70
C GLY A 67 -2.29 16.05 -15.05
N LEU A 68 -1.57 15.48 -14.07
CA LEU A 68 -2.02 14.29 -13.35
C LEU A 68 -3.20 14.59 -12.41
N ALA A 69 -3.21 15.79 -11.82
CA ALA A 69 -4.31 16.24 -10.98
C ALA A 69 -5.65 16.25 -11.74
N HIS A 70 -5.68 16.71 -12.99
CA HIS A 70 -6.90 16.71 -13.79
C HIS A 70 -7.45 15.30 -14.05
N LEU A 71 -6.58 14.32 -14.34
CA LEU A 71 -6.99 12.93 -14.54
C LEU A 71 -7.59 12.33 -13.26
N VAL A 72 -6.93 12.54 -12.12
CA VAL A 72 -7.42 12.07 -10.82
C VAL A 72 -8.75 12.72 -10.47
N LEU A 73 -8.89 14.03 -10.66
CA LEU A 73 -10.13 14.76 -10.35
C LEU A 73 -11.30 14.37 -11.26
N HIS A 74 -11.02 13.92 -12.49
CA HIS A 74 -12.06 13.45 -13.39
C HIS A 74 -12.68 12.13 -12.90
N THR A 75 -11.86 11.19 -12.43
CA THR A 75 -12.33 9.89 -11.92
C THR A 75 -12.79 9.98 -10.46
N THR A 76 -12.07 10.71 -9.62
CA THR A 76 -12.29 10.79 -8.16
C THR A 76 -12.36 12.26 -7.72
N PRO A 77 -13.50 12.94 -7.93
CA PRO A 77 -13.64 14.38 -7.63
C PRO A 77 -13.56 14.73 -6.14
N SER A 78 -13.66 13.74 -5.25
CA SER A 78 -13.50 13.91 -3.80
C SER A 78 -12.05 14.15 -3.37
N VAL A 79 -11.07 13.88 -4.24
CA VAL A 79 -9.65 14.09 -3.96
C VAL A 79 -9.32 15.58 -3.91
N VAL A 80 -8.53 15.99 -2.92
CA VAL A 80 -8.06 17.37 -2.77
C VAL A 80 -6.63 17.50 -3.24
N VAL A 81 -6.41 18.34 -4.24
CA VAL A 81 -5.07 18.61 -4.81
C VAL A 81 -4.46 19.84 -4.14
N GLN A 82 -4.24 19.75 -2.82
CA GLN A 82 -3.66 20.83 -2.03
C GLN A 82 -2.76 20.31 -0.90
N PRO A 83 -1.68 21.05 -0.56
CA PRO A 83 -0.87 20.78 0.63
C PRO A 83 -1.71 20.71 1.89
N GLY A 84 -1.32 19.85 2.82
CA GLY A 84 -1.82 19.90 4.19
C GLY A 84 -1.30 18.76 5.05
N LYS A 85 -1.80 18.72 6.30
CA LYS A 85 -1.54 17.61 7.21
C LYS A 85 -2.17 16.33 6.68
N VAL A 86 -1.45 15.22 6.85
CA VAL A 86 -1.90 13.87 6.53
C VAL A 86 -1.65 12.97 7.73
N THR A 87 -2.35 11.86 7.81
CA THR A 87 -2.19 10.82 8.85
C THR A 87 -1.35 9.64 8.35
N ALA A 88 -1.21 9.48 7.03
CA ALA A 88 -0.26 8.55 6.42
C ALA A 88 0.14 9.00 5.01
N TRP A 89 1.22 8.43 4.50
CA TRP A 89 1.72 8.65 3.13
C TRP A 89 1.67 7.37 2.30
N LEU A 90 1.30 7.50 1.02
CA LEU A 90 1.48 6.49 -0.02
C LEU A 90 2.36 7.07 -1.13
N ILE A 91 3.50 6.45 -1.40
CA ILE A 91 4.52 6.97 -2.31
C ILE A 91 5.02 5.85 -3.23
N GLY A 92 5.17 6.16 -4.52
CA GLY A 92 6.06 5.41 -5.42
C GLY A 92 5.42 4.66 -6.58
N SER A 93 4.14 4.27 -6.48
CA SER A 93 3.37 3.70 -7.62
C SER A 93 3.51 4.56 -8.87
N GLY A 94 3.89 3.98 -9.99
CA GLY A 94 4.07 4.69 -11.27
C GLY A 94 5.22 5.72 -11.30
N ILE A 95 6.15 5.67 -10.35
CA ILE A 95 7.36 6.51 -10.34
C ILE A 95 8.58 5.65 -10.69
N ASP A 96 9.43 6.13 -11.60
CA ASP A 96 10.68 5.46 -11.97
C ASP A 96 11.79 5.81 -10.95
N SER A 97 12.51 4.80 -10.46
CA SER A 97 13.61 4.96 -9.51
C SER A 97 14.80 5.73 -10.11
N LYS A 98 14.99 5.70 -11.44
CA LYS A 98 16.12 6.35 -12.12
C LYS A 98 15.98 7.85 -12.34
N LYS A 99 14.77 8.40 -12.26
CA LYS A 99 14.50 9.82 -12.61
C LYS A 99 14.39 10.76 -11.41
N TYR A 100 14.67 10.29 -10.20
CA TYR A 100 14.66 11.14 -9.00
C TYR A 100 15.74 12.24 -9.01
N SER A 101 16.75 12.15 -9.89
CA SER A 101 17.83 13.13 -10.03
C SER A 101 17.52 14.35 -10.91
N ASP A 102 16.39 14.42 -11.65
CA ASP A 102 16.13 15.50 -12.61
C ASP A 102 15.15 16.58 -12.12
N ILE A 103 15.54 17.84 -12.33
CA ILE A 103 14.98 19.16 -11.88
C ILE A 103 13.44 19.32 -11.75
N THR A 104 12.61 18.49 -12.39
CA THR A 104 11.17 18.31 -12.02
C THR A 104 10.98 17.81 -10.57
N THR A 105 12.08 17.35 -9.97
CA THR A 105 12.30 17.01 -8.58
C THR A 105 12.05 18.17 -7.62
N TRP A 106 12.04 19.46 -7.96
CA TRP A 106 11.91 20.51 -6.91
C TRP A 106 10.56 20.48 -6.15
N LEU A 107 9.43 20.39 -6.87
CA LEU A 107 8.11 20.28 -6.23
C LEU A 107 7.95 18.93 -5.52
N ARG A 108 8.43 17.84 -6.14
CA ARG A 108 8.43 16.50 -5.53
C ARG A 108 9.29 16.47 -4.27
N HIS A 109 10.50 17.02 -4.30
CA HIS A 109 11.44 17.15 -3.18
C HIS A 109 10.84 17.95 -2.03
N ARG A 110 9.96 18.93 -2.31
CA ARG A 110 9.20 19.62 -1.26
C ARG A 110 8.19 18.70 -0.58
N TRP A 111 7.49 17.85 -1.34
CA TRP A 111 6.56 16.86 -0.80
C TRP A 111 7.28 15.71 -0.11
N PHE A 112 8.41 15.24 -0.63
CA PHE A 112 9.29 14.28 0.02
C PHE A 112 9.83 14.83 1.33
N LYS A 113 10.29 16.09 1.35
CA LYS A 113 10.69 16.76 2.58
C LYS A 113 9.52 16.86 3.57
N LEU A 114 8.30 17.11 3.10
CA LEU A 114 7.12 17.11 3.97
C LEU A 114 6.81 15.71 4.52
N ALA A 115 6.99 14.65 3.73
CA ALA A 115 6.83 13.27 4.18
C ALA A 115 7.91 12.84 5.18
N THR A 116 9.16 13.28 4.99
CA THR A 116 10.24 13.00 5.96
C THR A 116 10.16 13.88 7.21
N LEU A 117 9.49 15.03 7.14
CA LEU A 117 9.25 15.91 8.29
C LEU A 117 8.04 15.48 9.14
N GLN A 118 7.23 14.54 8.66
CA GLN A 118 6.06 14.04 9.38
C GLN A 118 6.32 12.62 9.86
N SER A 119 6.29 12.41 11.18
CA SER A 119 6.45 11.10 11.84
C SER A 119 5.20 10.22 11.71
N VAL A 120 4.57 10.22 10.53
CA VAL A 120 3.35 9.46 10.24
C VAL A 120 3.67 8.21 9.44
N PRO A 121 2.88 7.13 9.57
CA PRO A 121 3.10 5.89 8.84
C PRO A 121 3.20 6.11 7.32
N THR A 122 4.13 5.40 6.67
CA THR A 122 4.43 5.59 5.24
C THR A 122 4.44 4.26 4.50
N VAL A 123 3.73 4.20 3.37
CA VAL A 123 3.68 3.07 2.44
C VAL A 123 4.52 3.42 1.21
N LEU A 124 5.54 2.60 0.96
CA LEU A 124 6.44 2.74 -0.18
C LEU A 124 6.19 1.60 -1.17
N ASP A 125 5.79 1.94 -2.39
CA ASP A 125 5.62 0.98 -3.47
C ASP A 125 6.56 1.28 -4.64
N ALA A 126 6.88 0.26 -5.45
CA ALA A 126 7.65 0.35 -6.69
C ALA A 126 8.86 1.31 -6.62
N GLY A 127 8.76 2.50 -7.23
CA GLY A 127 9.85 3.47 -7.33
C GLY A 127 10.36 4.01 -6.00
N ALA A 128 9.60 3.87 -4.91
CA ALA A 128 9.98 4.37 -3.59
C ALA A 128 10.64 3.31 -2.68
N LEU A 129 10.73 2.06 -3.13
CA LEU A 129 11.26 0.94 -2.31
C LEU A 129 12.70 1.16 -1.83
N HIS A 130 13.50 1.96 -2.55
CA HIS A 130 14.88 2.28 -2.16
C HIS A 130 14.98 3.07 -0.84
N LEU A 131 13.89 3.71 -0.40
CA LEU A 131 13.79 4.44 0.88
C LEU A 131 13.50 3.50 2.07
N ALA A 132 13.32 2.20 1.83
CA ALA A 132 13.12 1.23 2.92
C ALA A 132 14.30 1.26 3.89
N GLY A 133 13.99 1.41 5.19
CA GLY A 133 14.98 1.48 6.27
C GLY A 133 15.70 2.83 6.41
N SER A 134 15.37 3.86 5.63
CA SER A 134 15.93 5.21 5.79
C SER A 134 15.00 6.19 6.51
N LEU A 135 13.81 5.76 6.91
CA LEU A 135 12.79 6.57 7.55
C LEU A 135 12.64 6.15 9.01
N GLU A 136 12.45 7.10 9.92
CA GLU A 136 12.24 6.82 11.36
C GLU A 136 10.79 6.44 11.68
N GLN A 137 9.84 6.80 10.82
CA GLN A 137 8.43 6.47 10.99
C GLN A 137 8.11 5.00 10.66
N PRO A 138 6.96 4.48 11.15
CA PRO A 138 6.46 3.17 10.75
C PRO A 138 6.33 3.07 9.23
N THR A 139 7.08 2.15 8.63
CA THR A 139 7.18 2.04 7.16
C THR A 139 6.71 0.67 6.69
N VAL A 140 5.93 0.67 5.61
CA VAL A 140 5.50 -0.52 4.87
C VAL A 140 6.11 -0.48 3.47
N ILE A 141 6.59 -1.62 3.01
CA ILE A 141 6.98 -1.80 1.61
C ILE A 141 6.18 -2.92 0.95
N THR A 142 5.86 -2.77 -0.33
CA THR A 142 5.02 -3.71 -1.08
C THR A 142 5.74 -4.34 -2.29
N PRO A 143 6.95 -4.90 -2.16
CA PRO A 143 7.69 -5.42 -3.31
C PRO A 143 7.08 -6.71 -3.89
N HIS A 144 7.26 -6.93 -5.19
CA HIS A 144 7.25 -8.28 -5.76
C HIS A 144 8.64 -8.94 -5.67
N SER A 145 8.78 -10.21 -6.06
CA SER A 145 10.03 -10.98 -5.99
C SER A 145 11.23 -10.27 -6.63
N GLY A 146 11.10 -9.83 -7.88
CA GLY A 146 12.13 -9.05 -8.59
C GLY A 146 12.46 -7.69 -7.97
N GLU A 147 11.48 -6.97 -7.41
CA GLU A 147 11.70 -5.72 -6.67
C GLU A 147 12.49 -5.98 -5.38
N LEU A 148 12.11 -7.02 -4.63
CA LEU A 148 12.77 -7.39 -3.39
C LEU A 148 14.21 -7.87 -3.63
N SER A 149 14.44 -8.68 -4.67
CA SER A 149 15.77 -9.13 -5.08
C SER A 149 16.71 -7.94 -5.35
N LYS A 150 16.24 -6.93 -6.11
CA LYS A 150 16.99 -5.70 -6.38
C LYS A 150 17.28 -4.92 -5.11
N LEU A 151 16.27 -4.76 -4.25
CA LEU A 151 16.41 -4.02 -2.98
C LEU A 151 17.41 -4.69 -2.04
N LEU A 152 17.33 -6.01 -1.85
CA LEU A 152 18.27 -6.77 -1.03
C LEU A 152 19.69 -6.72 -1.58
N THR A 153 19.85 -6.80 -2.91
CA THR A 153 21.15 -6.66 -3.56
C THR A 153 21.77 -5.30 -3.28
N MET A 154 20.99 -4.21 -3.32
CA MET A 154 21.45 -2.87 -2.94
C MET A 154 21.85 -2.76 -1.45
N ARG A 155 21.37 -3.65 -0.60
CA ARG A 155 21.73 -3.75 0.82
C ARG A 155 22.81 -4.81 1.10
N GLY A 156 23.44 -5.35 0.06
CA GLY A 156 24.55 -6.31 0.19
C GLY A 156 24.13 -7.78 0.29
N ILE A 157 22.84 -8.10 0.11
CA ILE A 157 22.32 -9.47 0.15
C ILE A 157 21.97 -9.90 -1.28
N SER A 158 22.83 -10.73 -1.88
CA SER A 158 22.61 -11.24 -3.24
C SER A 158 21.63 -12.41 -3.23
N VAL A 159 20.48 -12.23 -3.88
CA VAL A 159 19.44 -13.25 -4.03
C VAL A 159 18.67 -13.01 -5.33
N SER A 160 18.32 -14.08 -6.06
CA SER A 160 17.53 -13.97 -7.29
C SER A 160 16.02 -13.92 -7.00
N ALA A 161 15.23 -13.46 -7.96
CA ALA A 161 13.76 -13.44 -7.83
C ALA A 161 13.19 -14.86 -7.67
N GLU A 162 13.76 -15.83 -8.38
CA GLU A 162 13.37 -17.24 -8.35
C GLU A 162 13.66 -17.86 -6.98
N ALA A 163 14.77 -17.50 -6.35
CA ALA A 163 15.10 -17.94 -4.99
C ALA A 163 14.13 -17.35 -3.96
N ILE A 164 13.63 -16.13 -4.18
CA ILE A 164 12.59 -15.51 -3.37
C ILE A 164 11.26 -16.25 -3.54
N GLU A 165 10.86 -16.55 -4.77
CA GLU A 165 9.64 -17.28 -5.09
C GLU A 165 9.67 -18.73 -4.58
N GLY A 166 10.85 -19.36 -4.53
CA GLY A 166 11.03 -20.70 -3.98
C GLY A 166 10.89 -20.78 -2.46
N ASN A 167 11.12 -19.67 -1.74
CA ASN A 167 10.92 -19.62 -0.28
C ASN A 167 10.49 -18.22 0.20
N PRO A 168 9.28 -17.75 -0.17
CA PRO A 168 8.84 -16.39 0.08
C PRO A 168 8.76 -16.08 1.58
N LYS A 169 8.39 -17.08 2.39
CA LYS A 169 8.35 -16.98 3.86
C LYS A 169 9.70 -16.63 4.46
N LYS A 170 10.80 -17.26 4.01
CA LYS A 170 12.14 -16.93 4.49
C LYS A 170 12.51 -15.49 4.12
N TRP A 171 12.31 -15.14 2.84
CA TRP A 171 12.82 -13.88 2.32
C TRP A 171 12.02 -12.65 2.75
N VAL A 172 10.71 -12.78 2.99
CA VAL A 172 9.92 -11.68 3.59
C VAL A 172 10.38 -11.38 5.03
N GLN A 173 10.75 -12.42 5.80
CA GLN A 173 11.29 -12.26 7.15
C GLN A 173 12.68 -11.64 7.12
N GLU A 174 13.58 -12.17 6.28
CA GLU A 174 14.93 -11.64 6.10
C GLU A 174 14.90 -10.16 5.69
N ALA A 175 14.00 -9.80 4.77
CA ALA A 175 13.83 -8.43 4.33
C ALA A 175 13.31 -7.52 5.44
N ALA A 176 12.30 -7.96 6.20
CA ALA A 176 11.78 -7.20 7.33
C ALA A 176 12.85 -6.95 8.39
N ASP A 177 13.64 -7.98 8.72
CA ASP A 177 14.71 -7.92 9.72
C ASP A 177 15.89 -7.04 9.26
N THR A 178 16.29 -7.16 8.00
CA THR A 178 17.41 -6.39 7.43
C THR A 178 17.06 -4.90 7.30
N LEU A 179 15.83 -4.59 6.92
CA LEU A 179 15.41 -3.23 6.61
C LEU A 179 14.75 -2.52 7.80
N GLY A 180 14.34 -3.25 8.84
CA GLY A 180 13.60 -2.68 9.98
C GLY A 180 12.22 -2.13 9.59
N VAL A 181 11.55 -2.75 8.61
CA VAL A 181 10.24 -2.29 8.10
C VAL A 181 9.24 -3.44 8.00
N THR A 182 7.96 -3.10 7.84
CA THR A 182 6.93 -4.08 7.50
C THR A 182 6.97 -4.36 6.00
N VAL A 183 7.04 -5.62 5.61
CA VAL A 183 7.14 -6.06 4.21
C VAL A 183 5.89 -6.84 3.84
N LEU A 184 5.16 -6.40 2.82
CA LEU A 184 4.17 -7.20 2.11
C LEU A 184 4.82 -7.71 0.82
N LEU A 185 5.17 -8.99 0.80
CA LEU A 185 5.74 -9.64 -0.38
C LEU A 185 4.62 -10.13 -1.30
N LYS A 186 4.48 -9.48 -2.46
CA LYS A 186 3.53 -9.86 -3.51
C LYS A 186 4.01 -11.16 -4.19
N GLY A 187 3.10 -12.07 -4.47
CA GLY A 187 3.36 -13.35 -5.12
C GLY A 187 2.12 -14.23 -5.18
N SER A 188 2.28 -15.49 -5.61
CA SER A 188 1.18 -16.48 -5.67
C SER A 188 0.49 -16.66 -4.31
N THR A 189 1.28 -16.66 -3.25
CA THR A 189 0.82 -16.48 -1.87
C THR A 189 1.45 -15.20 -1.33
N THR A 190 0.62 -14.27 -0.86
CA THR A 190 1.11 -13.03 -0.27
C THR A 190 1.48 -13.25 1.19
N TYR A 191 2.64 -12.76 1.59
CA TYR A 191 3.08 -12.78 2.98
C TYR A 191 3.29 -11.36 3.49
N VAL A 192 2.96 -11.13 4.76
CA VAL A 192 3.26 -9.88 5.46
C VAL A 192 4.14 -10.21 6.65
N ALA A 193 5.28 -9.52 6.81
CA ALA A 193 6.13 -9.70 7.96
C ALA A 193 6.67 -8.37 8.48
N ASN A 194 6.91 -8.32 9.79
CA ASN A 194 7.76 -7.34 10.44
C ASN A 194 8.72 -8.08 11.40
N ASP A 195 9.33 -7.36 12.34
CA ASP A 195 10.26 -7.86 13.35
C ASP A 195 9.63 -8.89 14.32
N ALA A 196 8.32 -8.90 14.53
CA ALA A 196 7.67 -9.84 15.46
C ALA A 196 6.69 -10.81 14.79
N VAL A 197 6.04 -10.38 13.71
CA VAL A 197 4.87 -11.02 13.12
C VAL A 197 5.22 -11.59 11.75
N LEU A 198 4.67 -12.78 11.45
CA LEU A 198 4.60 -13.34 10.10
C LEU A 198 3.16 -13.76 9.81
N ILE A 199 2.59 -13.19 8.76
CA ILE A 199 1.22 -13.42 8.31
C ILE A 199 1.25 -14.03 6.91
N GLU A 200 0.47 -15.08 6.72
CA GLU A 200 0.19 -15.69 5.42
C GLU A 200 -1.27 -15.37 5.04
N LEU A 201 -1.44 -14.81 3.84
CA LEU A 201 -2.76 -14.57 3.27
C LEU A 201 -3.27 -15.78 2.49
N PRO A 202 -4.60 -15.99 2.43
CA PRO A 202 -5.18 -16.95 1.50
C PRO A 202 -4.79 -16.66 0.06
N THR A 203 -4.61 -17.71 -0.74
CA THR A 203 -4.36 -17.59 -2.19
C THR A 203 -5.49 -16.80 -2.85
N ALA A 204 -5.12 -15.79 -3.63
CA ALA A 204 -6.05 -14.98 -4.38
C ALA A 204 -6.27 -15.57 -5.79
N THR A 205 -7.24 -15.03 -6.53
CA THR A 205 -7.50 -15.44 -7.92
C THR A 205 -6.28 -15.19 -8.81
N PRO A 206 -5.86 -16.16 -9.67
CA PRO A 206 -4.76 -15.94 -10.63
C PRO A 206 -5.03 -14.81 -11.62
N TRP A 207 -6.30 -14.44 -11.82
CA TRP A 207 -6.71 -13.32 -12.68
C TRP A 207 -6.19 -11.95 -12.20
N LEU A 208 -5.61 -11.87 -11.00
CA LEU A 208 -4.86 -10.70 -10.50
C LEU A 208 -3.57 -10.40 -11.27
N ALA A 209 -3.09 -11.32 -12.12
CA ALA A 209 -1.91 -11.15 -12.97
C ALA A 209 -2.15 -10.18 -14.16
N THR A 210 -2.75 -9.03 -13.86
CA THR A 210 -3.07 -7.94 -14.78
C THR A 210 -2.41 -6.66 -14.28
N ALA A 211 -2.02 -5.77 -15.20
CA ALA A 211 -1.41 -4.50 -14.85
C ALA A 211 -2.36 -3.63 -13.99
N GLY A 212 -1.80 -2.87 -13.05
CA GLY A 212 -2.55 -1.94 -12.20
C GLY A 212 -3.17 -2.54 -10.94
N THR A 213 -3.26 -3.87 -10.80
CA THR A 213 -3.79 -4.50 -9.57
C THR A 213 -2.92 -4.17 -8.34
N GLY A 214 -1.61 -4.07 -8.52
CA GLY A 214 -0.68 -3.60 -7.49
C GLY A 214 -0.95 -2.16 -7.05
N ASP A 215 -1.32 -1.27 -7.98
CA ASP A 215 -1.67 0.12 -7.68
C ASP A 215 -2.99 0.18 -6.86
N VAL A 216 -3.96 -0.68 -7.17
CA VAL A 216 -5.19 -0.83 -6.38
C VAL A 216 -4.87 -1.31 -4.97
N LEU A 217 -4.04 -2.35 -4.83
CA LEU A 217 -3.58 -2.84 -3.54
C LEU A 217 -2.89 -1.74 -2.72
N ALA A 218 -1.98 -0.97 -3.34
CA ALA A 218 -1.28 0.13 -2.69
C ALA A 218 -2.25 1.21 -2.20
N GLY A 219 -3.28 1.54 -2.98
CA GLY A 219 -4.35 2.46 -2.57
C GLY A 219 -5.15 1.97 -1.36
N ILE A 220 -5.52 0.68 -1.32
CA ILE A 220 -6.22 0.07 -0.19
C ILE A 220 -5.32 0.09 1.06
N ILE A 221 -4.04 -0.29 0.94
CA ILE A 221 -3.09 -0.27 2.06
C ILE A 221 -2.93 1.14 2.60
N GLY A 222 -2.67 2.13 1.73
CA GLY A 222 -2.50 3.52 2.13
C GLY A 222 -3.71 4.03 2.91
N SER A 223 -4.92 3.68 2.46
CA SER A 223 -6.15 4.09 3.14
C SER A 223 -6.31 3.45 4.53
N LEU A 224 -6.11 2.14 4.63
CA LEU A 224 -6.22 1.42 5.90
C LEU A 224 -5.15 1.88 6.90
N VAL A 225 -3.93 2.16 6.43
CA VAL A 225 -2.87 2.74 7.24
C VAL A 225 -3.23 4.15 7.73
N ALA A 226 -3.82 4.99 6.87
CA ALA A 226 -4.24 6.34 7.23
C ALA A 226 -5.39 6.37 8.27
N THR A 227 -6.27 5.37 8.23
CA THR A 227 -7.41 5.25 9.16
C THR A 227 -7.02 4.63 10.49
N ASN A 228 -5.99 3.79 10.54
CA ASN A 228 -5.47 3.14 11.75
C ASN A 228 -4.21 3.84 12.31
N THR A 229 -3.96 5.11 11.95
CA THR A 229 -2.72 5.81 12.33
C THR A 229 -2.48 5.80 13.84
N VAL A 230 -3.52 5.99 14.66
CA VAL A 230 -3.38 6.07 16.12
C VAL A 230 -2.96 4.71 16.69
N GLU A 231 -3.61 3.63 16.24
CA GLU A 231 -3.36 2.26 16.63
C GLU A 231 -1.95 1.83 16.23
N ILE A 232 -1.50 2.20 15.02
CA ILE A 232 -0.16 1.91 14.52
C ILE A 232 0.92 2.63 15.33
N LEU A 233 0.69 3.88 15.72
CA LEU A 233 1.65 4.65 16.53
C LEU A 233 1.73 4.14 17.98
N ASN A 234 0.65 3.53 18.49
CA ASN A 234 0.63 2.91 19.82
C ASN A 234 1.25 1.49 19.82
N ASP A 235 1.05 0.72 18.74
CA ASP A 235 1.64 -0.60 18.55
C ASP A 235 2.09 -0.80 17.10
N TYR A 236 3.40 -0.80 16.89
CA TYR A 236 4.00 -1.01 15.57
C TYR A 236 3.56 -2.34 14.93
N ASN A 237 3.29 -3.38 15.72
CA ASN A 237 2.85 -4.68 15.19
C ASN A 237 1.44 -4.61 14.59
N HIS A 238 0.65 -3.62 14.97
CA HIS A 238 -0.64 -3.36 14.37
C HIS A 238 -0.51 -3.04 12.87
N LEU A 239 0.61 -2.45 12.44
CA LEU A 239 0.86 -2.15 11.04
C LEU A 239 0.81 -3.40 10.15
N ALA A 240 1.43 -4.51 10.58
CA ALA A 240 1.39 -5.77 9.85
C ALA A 240 -0.05 -6.32 9.72
N ALA A 241 -0.86 -6.18 10.77
CA ALA A 241 -2.27 -6.56 10.75
C ALA A 241 -3.10 -5.72 9.77
N VAL A 242 -2.90 -4.41 9.77
CA VAL A 242 -3.57 -3.46 8.86
C VAL A 242 -3.20 -3.75 7.40
N VAL A 243 -1.92 -3.98 7.12
CA VAL A 243 -1.41 -4.31 5.78
C VAL A 243 -1.94 -5.65 5.29
N ALA A 244 -1.97 -6.68 6.15
CA ALA A 244 -2.59 -7.96 5.82
C ALA A 244 -4.10 -7.82 5.56
N SER A 245 -4.79 -6.98 6.33
CA SER A 245 -6.21 -6.71 6.15
C SER A 245 -6.51 -6.04 4.79
N ALA A 246 -5.68 -5.08 4.38
CA ALA A 246 -5.77 -4.46 3.07
C ALA A 246 -5.54 -5.46 1.92
N ALA A 247 -4.51 -6.32 2.04
CA ALA A 247 -4.26 -7.38 1.07
C ALA A 247 -5.41 -8.40 1.00
N PHE A 248 -6.02 -8.71 2.13
CA PHE A 248 -7.19 -9.59 2.20
C PHE A 248 -8.40 -8.97 1.49
N ILE A 249 -8.69 -7.68 1.73
CA ILE A 249 -9.77 -6.95 1.05
C ILE A 249 -9.53 -6.96 -0.46
N HIS A 250 -8.30 -6.63 -0.89
CA HIS A 250 -7.92 -6.66 -2.31
C HIS A 250 -8.16 -8.04 -2.95
N ALA A 251 -7.69 -9.11 -2.30
CA ALA A 251 -7.87 -10.47 -2.81
C ALA A 251 -9.35 -10.86 -2.94
N ARG A 252 -10.19 -10.49 -1.95
CA ARG A 252 -11.64 -10.77 -1.96
C ARG A 252 -12.40 -9.90 -2.95
N ALA A 253 -11.95 -8.67 -3.19
CA ALA A 253 -12.48 -7.81 -4.24
C ALA A 253 -12.16 -8.37 -5.62
N ALA A 254 -10.95 -8.85 -5.84
CA ALA A 254 -10.57 -9.50 -7.09
C ALA A 254 -11.35 -10.80 -7.34
N GLU A 255 -11.53 -11.63 -6.30
CA GLU A 255 -12.37 -12.83 -6.38
C GLU A 255 -13.81 -12.49 -6.76
N ALA A 256 -14.40 -11.48 -6.11
CA ALA A 256 -15.75 -11.02 -6.38
C ALA A 256 -15.91 -10.42 -7.77
N ALA A 257 -14.94 -9.63 -8.23
CA ALA A 257 -14.94 -9.03 -9.57
C ALA A 257 -14.72 -10.08 -10.67
N SER A 258 -13.91 -11.10 -10.40
CA SER A 258 -13.55 -12.14 -11.36
C SER A 258 -14.70 -13.06 -11.68
N ASN A 259 -15.44 -13.50 -10.66
CA ASN A 259 -16.49 -14.50 -10.83
C ASN A 259 -16.03 -15.72 -11.67
N GLY A 260 -14.74 -16.09 -11.56
CA GLY A 260 -14.10 -17.17 -12.32
C GLY A 260 -13.47 -16.77 -13.68
N GLY A 261 -13.62 -15.52 -14.13
CA GLY A 261 -13.12 -15.03 -15.42
C GLY A 261 -12.12 -13.87 -15.32
N PRO A 262 -11.67 -13.34 -16.49
CA PRO A 262 -10.75 -12.23 -16.58
C PRO A 262 -11.23 -10.97 -15.85
N ILE A 263 -10.31 -10.22 -15.25
CA ILE A 263 -10.57 -8.94 -14.59
C ILE A 263 -9.55 -7.88 -15.00
N ASN A 264 -10.00 -6.63 -14.96
CA ASN A 264 -9.13 -5.46 -14.96
C ASN A 264 -9.02 -4.87 -13.54
N ALA A 265 -8.13 -3.89 -13.37
CA ALA A 265 -7.89 -3.28 -12.06
C ALA A 265 -9.10 -2.47 -11.58
N GLU A 266 -9.83 -1.84 -12.49
CA GLU A 266 -11.01 -1.01 -12.21
C GLU A 266 -12.16 -1.82 -11.60
N ALA A 267 -12.43 -3.02 -12.12
CA ALA A 267 -13.47 -3.89 -11.57
C ALA A 267 -13.18 -4.31 -10.12
N ILE A 268 -11.90 -4.39 -9.73
CA ILE A 268 -11.52 -4.63 -8.33
C ILE A 268 -11.96 -3.46 -7.47
N ILE A 269 -11.76 -2.22 -7.94
CA ILE A 269 -12.13 -0.99 -7.22
C ILE A 269 -13.63 -0.98 -6.93
N ASP A 270 -14.45 -1.29 -7.93
CA ASP A 270 -15.91 -1.32 -7.81
C ASP A 270 -16.40 -2.36 -6.78
N ALA A 271 -15.65 -3.45 -6.60
CA ALA A 271 -15.99 -4.52 -5.65
C ALA A 271 -15.59 -4.20 -4.20
N ILE A 272 -14.68 -3.24 -3.95
CA ILE A 272 -14.14 -2.94 -2.59
C ILE A 272 -15.25 -2.66 -1.57
N PRO A 273 -16.21 -1.73 -1.81
CA PRO A 273 -17.19 -1.37 -0.78
C PRO A 273 -18.08 -2.57 -0.37
N SER A 274 -18.52 -3.36 -1.35
CA SER A 274 -19.33 -4.57 -1.14
C SER A 274 -18.58 -5.63 -0.33
N VAL A 275 -17.29 -5.82 -0.60
CA VAL A 275 -16.42 -6.75 0.14
C VAL A 275 -16.23 -6.30 1.57
N MET A 276 -15.91 -5.02 1.79
CA MET A 276 -15.71 -4.48 3.14
C MET A 276 -17.01 -4.58 3.96
N ALA A 277 -18.16 -4.28 3.36
CA ALA A 277 -19.47 -4.43 4.01
C ALA A 277 -19.78 -5.89 4.39
N ARG A 278 -19.33 -6.88 3.60
CA ARG A 278 -19.48 -8.30 3.94
C ARG A 278 -18.53 -8.74 5.06
N ILE A 279 -17.32 -8.19 5.12
CA ILE A 279 -16.33 -8.52 6.16
C ILE A 279 -16.76 -8.00 7.53
N LEU A 280 -17.48 -6.87 7.57
CA LEU A 280 -18.00 -6.26 8.80
C LEU A 280 -19.25 -6.95 9.38
N LYS A 281 -19.91 -7.84 8.61
CA LYS A 281 -21.08 -8.60 9.05
C LYS A 281 -20.67 -9.91 9.72
#